data_AF-A0A4R6P2H6-F1
#
_entry.id   AF-A0A4R6P2H6-F1
#
_cell.length_a   1.000
_cell.length_b   1.000
_cell.length_c   1.000
_cell.angle_alpha   90.00
_cell.angle_beta   90.00
_cell.angle_gamma   90.00
#
_symmetry.space_group_name_H-M   'P 1'
#
loop_
_entity.id
_entity.type
_entity.pdbx_description
1 polymer ?
#
loop_
_entity_poly.entity_id
_entity_poly.type
_entity_poly.pdbx_seq_one_letter_code
_entity_poly.pdbx_strand_id
1 'polypeptide(L)'
;MLIERARVDSEIATSLERDESSWNVTAEYVVDGDVYTEDEAAQSRSDFQPIVPALVFRSMEVSLNATTVRRPGSDDSGHTPTAPRAEPEHPSTLVVKDLRSQLRRSGIDVWLGLHLEGKTIYWAMLTASEAASGTLLVGAATEIGSALAEFDDHVRLRKMDLLGIAGSPDELALTEPLAALVPQQVRAVLADRTSSADVKRLALAFSPELSVVPWPILPVGGPDQRLVELCCLRVWCSQGVEGKRTSPPEPLGPLPISVCCDDPTGTLRPGRLFAAASAHFVLGSADTGRVELASRDNVARALSWTRHNLPQSLAFFRSHSDQGYDAAHSTLRLAGEDEIVAGELHGRYGTGEPFVPMPTRVVLSSCSSSSMSGHGGASIGLAAGCIAAGASGVVATGIDVADVPFTLDLDNQLISYLRHGAEHDRQLRELHIRLLHEWRTGGRTRRWPDEITESHPLVWSYYWAF
;
A
#
# COMPACT_ATOMS: atom_id res chain seq x y z
N MET A 1 15.05 2.99 -48.50
CA MET A 1 16.49 2.71 -48.62
C MET A 1 17.19 3.49 -47.53
N LEU A 2 17.97 2.79 -46.72
CA LEU A 2 18.38 3.11 -45.35
C LEU A 2 19.13 4.44 -45.18
N ILE A 3 18.86 5.12 -44.05
CA ILE A 3 19.68 6.18 -43.47
C ILE A 3 20.55 5.54 -42.38
N GLU A 4 21.85 5.80 -42.46
CA GLU A 4 22.92 5.33 -41.58
C GLU A 4 22.73 5.78 -40.13
N ARG A 5 22.93 4.85 -39.19
CA ARG A 5 23.19 5.13 -37.77
C ARG A 5 24.64 4.76 -37.47
N ALA A 6 25.41 5.76 -37.05
CA ALA A 6 26.79 5.60 -36.61
C ALA A 6 26.85 4.72 -35.34
N ARG A 7 27.70 3.70 -35.43
CA ARG A 7 28.19 2.86 -34.34
C ARG A 7 29.29 3.61 -33.61
N VAL A 8 29.26 3.63 -32.29
CA VAL A 8 30.47 3.82 -31.46
C VAL A 8 30.52 2.63 -30.52
N ASP A 9 31.55 1.82 -30.72
CA ASP A 9 31.91 0.68 -29.89
C ASP A 9 32.50 1.17 -28.56
N SER A 10 32.17 0.50 -27.46
CA SER A 10 33.06 0.43 -26.30
C SER A 10 32.93 -0.95 -25.67
N GLU A 11 33.85 -1.84 -26.05
CA GLU A 11 34.20 -3.04 -25.30
C GLU A 11 34.84 -2.60 -23.97
N ILE A 12 34.31 -3.09 -22.85
CA ILE A 12 35.09 -3.25 -21.61
C ILE A 12 34.98 -4.72 -21.21
N ALA A 13 36.13 -5.39 -21.30
CA ALA A 13 36.32 -6.77 -20.90
C ALA A 13 36.28 -6.88 -19.37
N THR A 14 35.39 -7.72 -18.84
CA THR A 14 35.45 -8.20 -17.45
C THR A 14 36.17 -9.55 -17.40
N SER A 15 37.38 -9.56 -16.83
CA SER A 15 38.02 -10.77 -16.34
C SER A 15 37.34 -11.17 -15.02
N LEU A 16 36.64 -12.29 -15.03
CA LEU A 16 36.09 -12.95 -13.85
C LEU A 16 37.18 -13.82 -13.22
N GLU A 17 37.73 -13.41 -12.09
CA GLU A 17 38.25 -14.35 -11.09
C GLU A 17 37.21 -14.45 -9.96
N ARG A 18 36.74 -15.68 -9.75
CA ARG A 18 35.88 -16.08 -8.64
C ARG A 18 36.68 -15.98 -7.34
N ASP A 19 36.16 -15.24 -6.37
CA ASP A 19 36.41 -15.56 -4.97
C ASP A 19 35.06 -15.59 -4.22
N GLU A 20 34.81 -16.73 -3.58
CA GLU A 20 33.65 -17.00 -2.74
C GLU A 20 33.96 -16.51 -1.32
N SER A 21 32.95 -16.01 -0.61
CA SER A 21 32.96 -15.60 0.83
C SER A 21 33.26 -14.13 1.17
N SER A 22 32.30 -13.24 0.89
CA SER A 22 31.81 -12.21 1.83
C SER A 22 30.80 -11.31 1.11
N TRP A 23 29.59 -11.17 1.65
CA TRP A 23 28.64 -10.17 1.18
C TRP A 23 29.04 -8.82 1.80
N ASN A 24 30.03 -8.15 1.21
CA ASN A 24 30.29 -6.75 1.52
C ASN A 24 29.37 -5.89 0.66
N VAL A 25 28.28 -5.40 1.27
CA VAL A 25 27.46 -4.34 0.68
C VAL A 25 28.19 -3.03 0.97
N THR A 26 28.98 -2.54 0.02
CA THR A 26 29.56 -1.20 0.08
C THR A 26 28.47 -0.18 -0.24
N ALA A 27 28.15 0.69 0.73
CA ALA A 27 27.34 1.87 0.48
C ALA A 27 28.19 2.90 -0.29
N GLU A 28 27.89 3.12 -1.57
CA GLU A 28 28.50 4.19 -2.35
C GLU A 28 27.78 5.52 -2.05
N TYR A 29 28.52 6.53 -1.61
CA TYR A 29 28.00 7.87 -1.39
C TYR A 29 28.32 8.72 -2.61
N VAL A 30 27.31 9.24 -3.30
CA VAL A 30 27.50 10.10 -4.48
C VAL A 30 27.17 11.55 -4.13
N VAL A 31 28.15 12.44 -4.28
CA VAL A 31 27.98 13.89 -4.09
C VAL A 31 28.52 14.61 -5.32
N ASP A 32 27.70 15.46 -5.94
CA ASP A 32 28.05 16.25 -7.14
C ASP A 32 28.65 15.47 -8.32
N GLY A 33 28.34 14.17 -8.41
CA GLY A 33 28.82 13.27 -9.46
C GLY A 33 30.07 12.46 -9.12
N ASP A 34 30.65 12.67 -7.93
CA ASP A 34 31.80 11.93 -7.42
C ASP A 34 31.36 10.85 -6.42
N VAL A 35 31.98 9.66 -6.52
CA VAL A 35 31.71 8.49 -5.67
C VAL A 35 32.74 8.44 -4.54
N TYR A 36 32.27 8.40 -3.29
CA TYR A 36 33.10 8.35 -2.09
C TYR A 36 33.02 7.01 -1.38
N THR A 37 34.15 6.60 -0.80
CA THR A 37 34.24 5.43 0.07
C THR A 37 33.72 5.71 1.48
N GLU A 38 33.37 4.66 2.23
CA GLU A 38 32.81 4.76 3.59
C GLU A 38 33.76 5.49 4.58
N ASP A 39 35.07 5.35 4.38
CA ASP A 39 36.11 6.03 5.17
C ASP A 39 36.21 7.54 4.88
N GLU A 40 35.93 7.96 3.64
CA GLU A 40 35.91 9.37 3.23
C GLU A 40 34.66 10.08 3.74
N ALA A 41 33.50 9.39 3.76
CA ALA A 41 32.27 9.89 4.35
C ALA A 41 32.35 10.03 5.88
N ALA A 42 33.13 9.18 6.55
CA ALA A 42 33.31 9.22 8.01
C ALA A 42 34.10 10.44 8.51
N GLN A 43 34.99 11.02 7.69
CA GLN A 43 35.84 12.16 8.06
C GLN A 43 35.18 13.53 7.91
N SER A 44 34.03 13.63 7.21
CA SER A 44 33.34 14.90 6.88
C SER A 44 32.01 15.11 7.64
N ARG A 45 31.77 14.34 8.72
CA ARG A 45 30.50 14.25 9.49
C ARG A 45 29.89 15.55 10.05
N SER A 46 30.53 16.72 9.95
CA SER A 46 29.91 18.00 10.37
C SER A 46 29.04 18.69 9.32
N ASP A 47 29.20 18.37 8.03
CA ASP A 47 28.50 19.08 6.93
C ASP A 47 27.59 18.18 6.07
N PHE A 48 27.46 16.89 6.38
CA PHE A 48 26.58 15.96 5.67
C PHE A 48 25.10 16.22 5.99
N GLN A 49 24.41 16.94 5.11
CA GLN A 49 22.94 16.87 5.02
C GLN A 49 22.57 15.62 4.20
N PRO A 50 21.68 14.74 4.70
CA PRO A 50 21.23 13.57 3.94
C PRO A 50 20.47 14.05 2.70
N ILE A 51 21.09 13.90 1.53
CA ILE A 51 20.41 14.06 0.24
C ILE A 51 19.61 12.77 0.03
N VAL A 52 18.38 12.75 0.55
CA VAL A 52 17.38 11.77 0.10
C VAL A 52 17.25 11.95 -1.42
N PRO A 53 17.37 10.88 -2.24
CA PRO A 53 17.37 11.04 -3.69
C PRO A 53 16.15 11.87 -4.12
N ALA A 54 16.40 12.95 -4.85
CA ALA A 54 15.34 13.80 -5.39
C ALA A 54 14.30 12.98 -6.20
N LEU A 55 14.66 11.77 -6.65
CA LEU A 55 13.80 10.77 -7.27
C LEU A 55 12.79 10.10 -6.31
N VAL A 56 13.15 9.84 -5.05
CA VAL A 56 12.21 9.33 -4.04
C VAL A 56 11.24 10.45 -3.62
N PHE A 57 11.73 11.69 -3.57
CA PHE A 57 10.84 12.84 -3.39
C PHE A 57 10.05 13.21 -4.65
N ARG A 58 10.58 12.96 -5.85
CA ARG A 58 9.84 13.06 -7.12
C ARG A 58 8.85 11.94 -7.30
N SER A 59 9.07 10.73 -6.79
CA SER A 59 8.04 9.69 -6.80
C SER A 59 6.94 10.05 -5.81
N MET A 60 7.28 10.64 -4.66
CA MET A 60 6.31 11.34 -3.83
C MET A 60 5.63 12.47 -4.61
N GLU A 61 6.35 13.36 -5.30
CA GLU A 61 5.80 14.49 -6.07
C GLU A 61 4.98 14.04 -7.29
N VAL A 62 5.34 12.97 -7.97
CA VAL A 62 4.64 12.39 -9.13
C VAL A 62 3.39 11.66 -8.65
N SER A 63 3.44 10.95 -7.53
CA SER A 63 2.22 10.45 -6.89
C SER A 63 1.35 11.59 -6.31
N LEU A 64 1.96 12.67 -5.80
CA LEU A 64 1.25 13.87 -5.32
C LEU A 64 0.66 14.69 -6.49
N ASN A 65 1.28 14.67 -7.67
CA ASN A 65 0.89 15.46 -8.87
C ASN A 65 0.09 14.66 -9.90
N ALA A 66 -0.16 13.36 -9.69
CA ALA A 66 -0.93 12.52 -10.62
C ALA A 66 -2.42 12.91 -10.75
N THR A 67 -2.89 13.94 -10.05
CA THR A 67 -4.31 14.38 -10.08
C THR A 67 -4.57 15.74 -10.74
N THR A 68 -3.60 16.40 -11.37
CA THR A 68 -3.93 17.55 -12.24
C THR A 68 -4.47 17.09 -13.60
N VAL A 69 -5.78 16.85 -13.66
CA VAL A 69 -6.53 16.99 -14.92
C VAL A 69 -6.37 18.45 -15.34
N ARG A 70 -5.47 18.73 -16.28
CA ARG A 70 -5.34 20.07 -16.88
C ARG A 70 -6.67 20.44 -17.52
N ARG A 71 -7.22 21.59 -17.13
CA ARG A 71 -8.21 22.28 -17.97
C ARG A 71 -7.59 22.52 -19.35
N PRO A 72 -8.30 22.26 -20.45
CA PRO A 72 -7.87 22.78 -21.74
C PRO A 72 -8.02 24.30 -21.72
N GLY A 73 -6.90 25.00 -21.87
CA GLY A 73 -6.86 26.43 -22.15
C GLY A 73 -6.85 27.35 -20.93
N SER A 74 -5.65 27.70 -20.46
CA SER A 74 -5.39 29.04 -19.90
C SER A 74 -3.91 29.33 -20.05
N ASP A 75 -3.57 30.04 -21.13
CA ASP A 75 -2.35 30.84 -21.18
C ASP A 75 -2.45 31.89 -20.08
N ASP A 76 -1.48 31.93 -19.16
CA ASP A 76 -1.22 33.19 -18.47
C ASP A 76 0.27 33.37 -18.21
N SER A 77 0.77 34.44 -18.82
CA SER A 77 2.16 34.83 -18.89
C SER A 77 2.51 35.80 -17.78
N GLY A 78 3.60 35.49 -17.08
CA GLY A 78 4.58 36.47 -16.60
C GLY A 78 4.24 37.19 -15.30
N HIS A 79 5.09 37.02 -14.30
CA HIS A 79 5.55 38.09 -13.40
C HIS A 79 6.81 37.62 -12.66
N THR A 80 7.88 38.41 -12.74
CA THR A 80 9.12 38.24 -11.99
C THR A 80 9.16 39.28 -10.86
N PRO A 81 9.49 38.90 -9.62
CA PRO A 81 10.02 39.87 -8.66
C PRO A 81 11.42 39.48 -8.16
N THR A 82 12.32 40.45 -8.26
CA THR A 82 13.67 40.48 -7.68
C THR A 82 13.63 41.01 -6.25
N ALA A 83 14.21 40.25 -5.31
CA ALA A 83 14.72 40.72 -4.02
C ALA A 83 15.84 39.75 -3.54
N PRO A 84 16.85 40.22 -2.80
CA PRO A 84 17.99 39.39 -2.40
C PRO A 84 17.54 38.38 -1.34
N ARG A 85 17.48 37.11 -1.73
CA ARG A 85 17.04 36.01 -0.87
C ARG A 85 18.25 35.51 -0.07
N ALA A 86 18.08 35.36 1.25
CA ALA A 86 18.88 34.41 2.01
C ALA A 86 18.92 33.08 1.23
N GLU A 87 20.08 32.40 1.22
CA GLU A 87 20.23 31.14 0.49
C GLU A 87 19.02 30.25 0.76
N PRO A 88 18.21 29.93 -0.27
CA PRO A 88 16.99 29.18 -0.05
C PRO A 88 17.40 27.82 0.52
N GLU A 89 16.93 27.50 1.73
CA GLU A 89 17.04 26.13 2.25
C GLU A 89 16.58 25.19 1.13
N HIS A 90 17.42 24.22 0.80
CA HIS A 90 17.18 23.32 -0.32
C HIS A 90 15.77 22.72 -0.16
N PRO A 91 14.92 22.69 -1.21
CA PRO A 91 13.52 22.23 -1.10
C PRO A 91 13.39 20.84 -0.44
N SER A 92 14.37 19.97 -0.65
CA SER A 92 14.50 18.66 0.00
C SER A 92 14.59 18.74 1.52
N THR A 93 15.30 19.71 2.09
CA THR A 93 15.52 19.86 3.53
C THR A 93 14.26 20.30 4.27
N LEU A 94 13.47 21.19 3.66
CA LEU A 94 12.16 21.61 4.20
C LEU A 94 11.15 20.46 4.19
N VAL A 95 11.10 19.69 3.10
CA VAL A 95 10.21 18.52 2.99
C VAL A 95 10.58 17.44 4.02
N VAL A 96 11.86 17.17 4.25
CA VAL A 96 12.30 16.21 5.28
C VAL A 96 11.96 16.67 6.69
N LYS A 97 12.12 17.97 7.02
CA LYS A 97 11.75 18.52 8.33
C LYS A 97 10.24 18.41 8.58
N ASP A 98 9.43 18.74 7.57
CA ASP A 98 7.98 18.62 7.65
C ASP A 98 7.53 17.16 7.79
N LEU A 99 8.14 16.26 7.02
CA LEU A 99 7.87 14.83 7.11
C LEU A 99 8.24 14.27 8.50
N ARG A 100 9.41 14.61 9.07
CA ARG A 100 9.76 14.20 10.44
C ARG A 100 8.80 14.75 11.50
N SER A 101 8.33 15.99 11.33
CA SER A 101 7.32 16.59 12.20
C SER A 101 5.98 15.85 12.10
N GLN A 102 5.62 15.44 10.89
CA GLN A 102 4.45 14.63 10.60
C GLN A 102 4.57 13.24 11.25
N LEU A 103 5.64 12.49 10.97
CA LEU A 103 5.87 11.15 11.53
C LEU A 103 5.75 11.13 13.06
N ARG A 104 6.34 12.12 13.74
CA ARG A 104 6.24 12.29 15.19
C ARG A 104 4.81 12.52 15.68
N ARG A 105 4.03 13.36 14.98
CA ARG A 105 2.63 13.62 15.33
C ARG A 105 1.74 12.41 15.16
N SER A 106 2.08 11.53 14.22
CA SER A 106 1.28 10.35 13.89
C SER A 106 1.74 9.06 14.55
N GLY A 107 2.74 9.15 15.45
CA GLY A 107 3.28 7.99 16.17
C GLY A 107 3.94 6.95 15.26
N ILE A 108 4.48 7.37 14.10
CA ILE A 108 5.21 6.49 13.19
C ILE A 108 6.68 6.46 13.61
N ASP A 109 7.20 5.27 13.90
CA ASP A 109 8.59 5.07 14.30
C ASP A 109 9.54 5.09 13.10
N VAL A 110 9.12 4.45 12.01
CA VAL A 110 9.89 4.36 10.76
C VAL A 110 9.00 4.61 9.57
N TRP A 111 9.45 5.47 8.68
CA TRP A 111 8.95 5.59 7.33
C TRP A 111 9.92 4.95 6.35
N LEU A 112 9.42 4.17 5.40
CA LEU A 112 10.18 3.56 4.32
C LEU A 112 9.51 3.91 2.97
N GLY A 113 10.24 4.70 2.17
CA GLY A 113 9.92 5.00 0.79
C GLY A 113 10.64 4.06 -0.18
N LEU A 114 9.93 3.51 -1.16
CA LEU A 114 10.45 2.64 -2.21
C LEU A 114 10.00 3.16 -3.58
N HIS A 115 10.93 3.34 -4.51
CA HIS A 115 10.62 3.77 -5.87
C HIS A 115 11.32 2.89 -6.89
N LEU A 116 10.55 2.18 -7.71
CA LEU A 116 11.08 1.46 -8.86
C LEU A 116 11.26 2.40 -10.05
N GLU A 117 12.48 2.50 -10.57
CA GLU A 117 12.79 3.12 -11.84
C GLU A 117 13.64 2.16 -12.69
N GLY A 118 13.09 1.74 -13.83
CA GLY A 118 13.72 0.73 -14.68
C GLY A 118 13.87 -0.62 -13.96
N LYS A 119 15.11 -1.00 -13.65
CA LYS A 119 15.47 -2.24 -12.94
C LYS A 119 16.06 -1.98 -11.55
N THR A 120 15.87 -0.78 -11.02
CA THR A 120 16.47 -0.35 -9.76
C THR A 120 15.37 0.18 -8.84
N ILE A 121 15.31 -0.36 -7.63
CA ILE A 121 14.52 0.21 -6.54
C ILE A 121 15.43 1.16 -5.77
N TYR A 122 15.02 2.43 -5.73
CA TYR A 122 15.57 3.43 -4.84
C TYR A 122 14.78 3.39 -3.54
N TRP A 123 15.47 3.30 -2.40
CA TRP A 123 14.83 3.30 -1.10
C TRP A 123 15.34 4.43 -0.23
N ALA A 124 14.47 4.95 0.63
CA ALA A 124 14.81 5.89 1.68
C ALA A 124 14.06 5.53 2.95
N MET A 125 14.71 5.70 4.09
CA MET A 125 14.08 5.58 5.40
C MET A 125 14.25 6.86 6.20
N LEU A 126 13.26 7.14 7.04
CA LEU A 126 13.28 8.25 7.97
C LEU A 126 12.76 7.76 9.33
N THR A 127 13.48 8.12 10.38
CA THR A 127 13.03 8.01 11.77
C THR A 127 13.01 9.41 12.41
N ALA A 128 12.69 9.49 13.70
CA ALA A 128 12.75 10.74 14.44
C ALA A 128 14.17 11.35 14.50
N SER A 129 15.21 10.51 14.47
CA SER A 129 16.62 10.91 14.64
C SER A 129 17.50 10.62 13.44
N GLU A 130 17.10 9.69 12.57
CA GLU A 130 17.96 9.15 11.51
C GLU A 130 17.32 9.28 10.12
N ALA A 131 18.17 9.21 9.10
CA ALA A 131 17.79 9.10 7.71
C ALA A 131 18.82 8.20 7.02
N ALA A 132 18.37 7.30 6.16
CA ALA A 132 19.26 6.51 5.31
C ALA A 132 18.60 6.26 3.95
N SER A 133 19.38 5.95 2.95
CA SER A 133 18.90 5.64 1.61
C SER A 133 19.85 4.69 0.90
N GLY A 134 19.37 4.06 -0.17
CA GLY A 134 20.19 3.20 -1.00
C GLY A 134 19.43 2.70 -2.22
N THR A 135 19.99 1.69 -2.87
CA THR A 135 19.43 1.09 -4.09
C THR A 135 19.45 -0.43 -4.04
N LEU A 136 18.53 -1.06 -4.76
CA LEU A 136 18.43 -2.51 -4.95
C LEU A 136 18.18 -2.80 -6.43
N LEU A 137 18.91 -3.74 -7.02
CA LEU A 137 18.68 -4.18 -8.39
C LEU A 137 17.57 -5.24 -8.41
N VAL A 138 16.60 -5.08 -9.32
CA VAL A 138 15.39 -5.94 -9.43
C VAL A 138 15.10 -6.39 -10.86
N GLY A 139 16.13 -6.50 -11.71
CA GLY A 139 15.96 -7.02 -13.06
C GLY A 139 15.40 -8.46 -13.08
N ALA A 140 14.79 -8.88 -14.20
CA ALA A 140 14.21 -10.23 -14.34
C ALA A 140 15.18 -11.40 -14.05
N ALA A 141 16.49 -11.16 -14.11
CA ALA A 141 17.54 -12.13 -13.77
C ALA A 141 17.90 -12.15 -12.27
N THR A 142 17.28 -11.30 -11.45
CA THR A 142 17.46 -11.27 -10.00
C THR A 142 16.32 -12.03 -9.33
N GLU A 143 16.59 -12.62 -8.15
CA GLU A 143 15.58 -13.34 -7.38
C GLU A 143 14.39 -12.44 -7.00
N ILE A 144 14.64 -11.16 -6.69
CA ILE A 144 13.59 -10.17 -6.42
C ILE A 144 12.71 -9.96 -7.66
N GLY A 145 13.33 -9.76 -8.82
CA GLY A 145 12.61 -9.57 -10.08
C GLY A 145 11.80 -10.79 -10.48
N SER A 146 12.33 -12.01 -10.27
CA SER A 146 11.58 -13.25 -10.49
C SER A 146 10.41 -13.39 -9.52
N ALA A 147 10.62 -13.13 -8.21
CA ALA A 147 9.55 -13.18 -7.22
C ALA A 147 8.44 -12.15 -7.52
N LEU A 148 8.80 -10.91 -7.88
CA LEU A 148 7.82 -9.89 -8.30
C LEU A 148 7.05 -10.30 -9.55
N ALA A 149 7.71 -10.92 -10.54
CA ALA A 149 7.05 -11.40 -11.75
C ALA A 149 6.03 -12.52 -11.46
N GLU A 150 6.33 -13.41 -10.51
CA GLU A 150 5.37 -14.44 -10.06
C GLU A 150 4.14 -13.82 -9.38
N PHE A 151 4.29 -12.65 -8.74
CA PHE A 151 3.16 -11.88 -8.20
C PHE A 151 2.45 -11.01 -9.24
N ASP A 152 3.04 -10.76 -10.41
CA ASP A 152 2.46 -9.99 -11.51
C ASP A 152 1.62 -10.89 -12.45
N ASP A 153 2.05 -12.13 -12.71
CA ASP A 153 1.41 -13.02 -13.69
C ASP A 153 -0.08 -13.30 -13.39
N HIS A 154 -0.97 -13.12 -14.37
CA HIS A 154 -2.43 -13.18 -14.21
C HIS A 154 -2.99 -14.61 -13.98
N VAL A 155 -2.14 -15.60 -13.71
CA VAL A 155 -2.58 -16.97 -13.37
C VAL A 155 -3.05 -17.01 -11.90
N ARG A 156 -4.25 -16.45 -11.69
CA ARG A 156 -4.91 -16.12 -10.40
C ARG A 156 -4.88 -17.21 -9.32
N LEU A 157 -4.97 -18.47 -9.70
CA LEU A 157 -5.08 -19.59 -8.75
C LEU A 157 -3.72 -20.10 -8.24
N ARG A 158 -2.61 -19.83 -8.93
CA ARG A 158 -1.30 -20.37 -8.55
C ARG A 158 -0.66 -19.63 -7.35
N LYS A 159 -0.92 -18.34 -7.20
CA LYS A 159 -0.25 -17.50 -6.18
C LYS A 159 -0.64 -17.90 -4.75
N MET A 160 -1.94 -18.05 -4.49
CA MET A 160 -2.45 -18.52 -3.20
C MET A 160 -2.09 -19.99 -2.93
N ASP A 161 -1.92 -20.80 -3.98
CA ASP A 161 -1.42 -22.17 -3.85
C ASP A 161 0.04 -22.22 -3.37
N LEU A 162 0.91 -21.37 -3.93
CA LEU A 162 2.34 -21.29 -3.55
C LEU A 162 2.51 -20.75 -2.12
N LEU A 163 1.65 -19.81 -1.73
CA LEU A 163 1.57 -19.30 -0.36
C LEU A 163 0.68 -20.17 0.55
N GLY A 164 0.29 -21.38 0.13
CA GLY A 164 -0.69 -22.18 0.86
C GLY A 164 -0.18 -22.75 2.18
N ILE A 165 1.14 -22.87 2.37
CA ILE A 165 1.76 -23.37 3.61
C ILE A 165 2.85 -22.43 4.11
N ALA A 166 2.72 -21.99 5.36
CA ALA A 166 3.70 -21.14 6.03
C ALA A 166 5.05 -21.86 6.16
N GLY A 167 6.13 -21.21 5.76
CA GLY A 167 7.49 -21.73 5.88
C GLY A 167 7.79 -22.90 4.95
N SER A 168 6.92 -23.17 3.97
CA SER A 168 7.22 -24.17 2.95
C SER A 168 8.27 -23.65 1.95
N PRO A 169 9.04 -24.53 1.29
CA PRO A 169 10.00 -24.10 0.26
C PRO A 169 9.36 -23.26 -0.84
N ASP A 170 8.12 -23.58 -1.25
CA ASP A 170 7.39 -22.84 -2.27
C ASP A 170 7.05 -21.41 -1.80
N GLU A 171 6.64 -21.25 -0.54
CA GLU A 171 6.37 -19.95 0.05
C GLU A 171 7.65 -19.13 0.22
N LEU A 172 8.70 -19.73 0.81
CA LEU A 172 9.97 -19.05 1.07
C LEU A 172 10.69 -18.65 -0.23
N ALA A 173 10.62 -19.48 -1.28
CA ALA A 173 11.17 -19.14 -2.59
C ALA A 173 10.56 -17.86 -3.18
N LEU A 174 9.31 -17.53 -2.81
CA LEU A 174 8.65 -16.29 -3.21
C LEU A 174 8.92 -15.13 -2.24
N THR A 175 8.87 -15.38 -0.92
CA THR A 175 8.86 -14.31 0.07
C THR A 175 10.25 -13.91 0.57
N GLU A 176 11.23 -14.82 0.60
CA GLU A 176 12.61 -14.52 1.04
C GLU A 176 13.29 -13.48 0.15
N PRO A 177 13.25 -13.57 -1.20
CA PRO A 177 13.82 -12.53 -2.04
C PRO A 177 13.18 -11.17 -1.78
N LEU A 178 11.86 -11.12 -1.62
CA LEU A 178 11.11 -9.90 -1.36
C LEU A 178 11.42 -9.28 0.01
N ALA A 179 11.92 -10.06 0.98
CA ALA A 179 12.35 -9.51 2.27
C ALA A 179 13.44 -8.44 2.11
N ALA A 180 14.27 -8.53 1.05
CA ALA A 180 15.30 -7.53 0.73
C ALA A 180 14.73 -6.11 0.51
N LEU A 181 13.44 -5.98 0.19
CA LEU A 181 12.74 -4.69 0.09
C LEU A 181 12.61 -3.95 1.43
N VAL A 182 12.88 -4.63 2.55
CA VAL A 182 12.99 -4.02 3.88
C VAL A 182 14.49 -3.93 4.22
N PRO A 183 15.13 -2.75 4.08
CA PRO A 183 16.56 -2.58 4.30
C PRO A 183 16.98 -2.96 5.72
N GLN A 184 18.23 -3.40 5.90
CA GLN A 184 18.77 -3.84 7.19
C GLN A 184 18.64 -2.77 8.28
N GLN A 185 18.75 -1.50 7.91
CA GLN A 185 18.59 -0.36 8.81
C GLN A 185 17.15 -0.27 9.35
N VAL A 186 16.15 -0.49 8.50
CA VAL A 186 14.74 -0.57 8.93
C VAL A 186 14.55 -1.77 9.85
N ARG A 187 15.08 -2.94 9.48
CA ARG A 187 15.00 -4.15 10.30
C ARG A 187 15.61 -3.96 11.69
N ALA A 188 16.77 -3.30 11.77
CA ALA A 188 17.44 -3.00 13.02
C ALA A 188 16.58 -2.10 13.92
N VAL A 189 15.94 -1.07 13.35
CA VAL A 189 15.00 -0.24 14.11
C VAL A 189 13.81 -1.07 14.57
N LEU A 190 13.21 -1.91 13.72
CA LEU A 190 12.05 -2.72 14.13
C LEU A 190 12.38 -3.79 15.18
N ALA A 191 13.59 -4.36 15.13
CA ALA A 191 14.05 -5.38 16.06
C ALA A 191 14.50 -4.80 17.41
N ASP A 192 14.85 -3.51 17.46
CA ASP A 192 15.31 -2.85 18.67
C ASP A 192 14.19 -2.79 19.75
N ARG A 193 14.45 -3.49 20.87
CA ARG A 193 13.55 -3.59 22.04
C ARG A 193 13.92 -2.63 23.17
N THR A 194 14.89 -1.74 22.98
CA THR A 194 15.45 -0.95 24.07
C THR A 194 14.53 0.17 24.57
N SER A 195 13.52 0.59 23.79
CA SER A 195 12.81 1.85 24.03
C SER A 195 11.30 1.79 24.35
N SER A 196 10.58 0.67 24.28
CA SER A 196 9.15 0.69 24.67
C SER A 196 8.55 -0.71 24.85
N ALA A 197 7.53 -0.81 25.71
CA ALA A 197 6.60 -1.94 25.78
C ALA A 197 5.63 -1.99 24.57
N ASP A 198 5.59 -0.93 23.76
CA ASP A 198 4.73 -0.82 22.59
C ASP A 198 5.41 -1.29 21.30
N VAL A 199 4.60 -1.90 20.43
CA VAL A 199 4.98 -2.37 19.11
C VAL A 199 5.26 -1.18 18.19
N LYS A 200 6.38 -1.21 17.46
CA LYS A 200 6.78 -0.16 16.52
C LYS A 200 5.84 -0.08 15.31
N ARG A 201 5.70 1.10 14.72
CA ARG A 201 4.90 1.37 13.52
C ARG A 201 5.77 1.67 12.32
N LEU A 202 5.55 0.93 11.23
CA LEU A 202 6.18 1.13 9.93
C LEU A 202 5.17 1.72 8.95
N ALA A 203 5.48 2.90 8.42
CA ALA A 203 4.78 3.48 7.28
C ALA A 203 5.53 3.14 5.98
N LEU A 204 4.85 2.45 5.07
CA LEU A 204 5.34 2.07 3.75
C LEU A 204 4.79 3.04 2.71
N ALA A 205 5.66 3.67 1.92
CA ALA A 205 5.30 4.38 0.70
C ALA A 205 6.04 3.71 -0.45
N PHE A 206 5.35 3.20 -1.46
CA PHE A 206 6.00 2.45 -2.53
C PHE A 206 5.41 2.73 -3.90
N SER A 207 6.22 2.49 -4.94
CA SER A 207 5.75 2.59 -6.32
C SER A 207 4.70 1.51 -6.65
N PRO A 208 3.84 1.75 -7.65
CA PRO A 208 2.74 0.87 -8.02
C PRO A 208 3.06 -0.61 -8.15
N GLU A 209 4.22 -0.92 -8.71
CA GLU A 209 4.69 -2.26 -9.02
C GLU A 209 4.92 -3.10 -7.77
N LEU A 210 5.07 -2.44 -6.61
CA LEU A 210 5.30 -3.08 -5.33
C LEU A 210 4.00 -3.30 -4.52
N SER A 211 2.82 -2.97 -5.06
CA SER A 211 1.54 -3.17 -4.36
C SER A 211 1.16 -4.63 -4.16
N VAL A 212 1.71 -5.52 -5.00
CA VAL A 212 1.48 -6.96 -4.95
C VAL A 212 2.33 -7.68 -3.90
N VAL A 213 3.32 -6.98 -3.32
CA VAL A 213 4.19 -7.55 -2.29
C VAL A 213 3.35 -7.87 -1.05
N PRO A 214 3.39 -9.11 -0.54
CA PRO A 214 2.61 -9.51 0.62
C PRO A 214 3.34 -9.07 1.91
N TRP A 215 3.43 -7.75 2.11
CA TRP A 215 4.19 -7.09 3.18
C TRP A 215 4.06 -7.77 4.56
N PRO A 216 2.86 -8.13 5.05
CA PRO A 216 2.72 -8.70 6.39
C PRO A 216 3.50 -10.00 6.62
N ILE A 217 3.67 -10.83 5.58
CA ILE A 217 4.26 -12.17 5.69
C ILE A 217 5.74 -12.25 5.26
N LEU A 218 6.38 -11.13 4.92
CA LEU A 218 7.79 -11.13 4.52
C LEU A 218 8.69 -11.61 5.68
N PRO A 219 9.60 -12.58 5.46
CA PRO A 219 10.50 -13.14 6.48
C PRO A 219 11.70 -12.21 6.75
N VAL A 220 11.49 -11.12 7.48
CA VAL A 220 12.50 -10.07 7.69
C VAL A 220 13.40 -10.32 8.92
N GLY A 221 12.99 -11.17 9.85
CA GLY A 221 13.76 -11.54 11.05
C GLY A 221 14.38 -12.94 11.00
N GLY A 222 14.51 -13.50 9.79
CA GLY A 222 14.77 -14.91 9.53
C GLY A 222 13.52 -15.62 8.96
N PRO A 223 13.65 -16.90 8.56
CA PRO A 223 12.58 -17.65 7.87
C PRO A 223 11.30 -17.78 8.70
N ASP A 224 11.45 -17.75 10.03
CA ASP A 224 10.35 -17.94 10.97
C ASP A 224 9.78 -16.63 11.51
N GLN A 225 10.35 -15.46 11.24
CA GLN A 225 9.88 -14.19 11.81
C GLN A 225 9.40 -13.24 10.71
N ARG A 226 8.08 -13.02 10.68
CA ARG A 226 7.41 -12.22 9.65
C ARG A 226 7.34 -10.75 10.06
N LEU A 227 7.23 -9.86 9.07
CA LEU A 227 7.22 -8.42 9.28
C LEU A 227 6.11 -7.95 10.23
N VAL A 228 4.92 -8.56 10.14
CA VAL A 228 3.78 -8.25 11.02
C VAL A 228 4.04 -8.59 12.50
N GLU A 229 4.97 -9.50 12.79
CA GLU A 229 5.35 -9.81 14.16
C GLU A 229 6.25 -8.72 14.77
N LEU A 230 6.95 -7.96 13.94
CA LEU A 230 7.85 -6.89 14.37
C LEU A 230 7.17 -5.53 14.51
N CYS A 231 6.13 -5.26 13.70
CA CYS A 231 5.56 -3.92 13.61
C CYS A 231 4.07 -3.90 13.24
N CYS A 232 3.43 -2.77 13.52
CA CYS A 232 2.17 -2.40 12.88
C CYS A 232 2.47 -1.79 11.51
N LEU A 233 1.83 -2.31 10.47
CA LEU A 233 2.03 -1.86 9.09
C LEU A 233 0.98 -0.83 8.69
N ARG A 234 1.42 0.28 8.11
CA ARG A 234 0.56 1.25 7.44
C ARG A 234 1.10 1.49 6.04
N VAL A 235 0.22 1.46 5.05
CA VAL A 235 0.55 1.85 3.68
C VAL A 235 0.08 3.29 3.46
N TRP A 236 0.99 4.12 3.00
CA TRP A 236 0.74 5.52 2.72
C TRP A 236 0.30 5.68 1.27
N CYS A 237 -0.95 6.13 1.08
CA CYS A 237 -1.42 6.66 -0.19
C CYS A 237 -1.01 8.13 -0.31
N SER A 238 -0.06 8.43 -1.20
CA SER A 238 0.40 9.78 -1.54
C SER A 238 -0.67 10.54 -2.33
N GLN A 239 -1.77 10.91 -1.68
CA GLN A 239 -2.68 11.92 -2.22
C GLN A 239 -2.09 13.31 -1.91
N GLY A 240 -2.11 14.18 -2.92
CA GLY A 240 -1.68 15.57 -2.83
C GLY A 240 -2.13 16.22 -1.52
N VAL A 241 -1.19 16.78 -0.76
CA VAL A 241 -1.44 17.57 0.47
C VAL A 241 -2.12 18.91 0.13
N GLU A 242 -2.74 19.03 -1.05
CA GLU A 242 -3.50 20.20 -1.48
C GLU A 242 -4.84 20.24 -0.73
N GLY A 243 -4.77 20.83 0.46
CA GLY A 243 -5.91 21.09 1.31
C GLY A 243 -5.62 20.56 2.70
N LYS A 244 -5.76 21.43 3.70
CA LYS A 244 -5.81 21.09 5.11
C LYS A 244 -6.87 20.00 5.35
N ARG A 245 -6.51 18.74 5.13
CA ARG A 245 -7.27 17.62 5.64
C ARG A 245 -6.93 17.55 7.11
N THR A 246 -7.82 18.12 7.92
CA THR A 246 -7.96 17.63 9.27
C THR A 246 -8.50 16.22 9.12
N SER A 247 -7.62 15.22 9.08
CA SER A 247 -8.00 13.83 9.31
C SER A 247 -8.97 13.85 10.51
N PRO A 248 -10.21 13.35 10.34
CA PRO A 248 -11.17 13.40 11.43
C PRO A 248 -10.53 12.74 12.66
N PRO A 249 -10.71 13.31 13.86
CA PRO A 249 -10.10 12.77 15.06
C PRO A 249 -10.42 11.29 15.17
N GLU A 250 -9.45 10.50 15.65
CA GLU A 250 -9.67 9.08 15.88
C GLU A 250 -10.95 8.89 16.70
N PRO A 251 -11.82 7.96 16.31
CA PRO A 251 -13.08 7.75 16.99
C PRO A 251 -12.80 7.30 18.44
N LEU A 252 -13.45 7.97 19.40
CA LEU A 252 -13.30 7.69 20.84
C LEU A 252 -14.10 6.46 21.31
N GLY A 253 -14.76 5.75 20.40
CA GLY A 253 -15.63 4.62 20.71
C GLY A 253 -15.99 3.79 19.47
N PRO A 254 -16.82 2.76 19.63
CA PRO A 254 -17.13 1.84 18.55
C PRO A 254 -17.79 2.54 17.35
N LEU A 255 -17.33 2.22 16.15
CA LEU A 255 -17.86 2.80 14.92
C LEU A 255 -19.14 2.06 14.49
N PRO A 256 -20.28 2.75 14.29
CA PRO A 256 -21.44 2.12 13.67
C PRO A 256 -21.09 1.66 12.26
N ILE A 257 -21.66 0.52 11.86
CA ILE A 257 -21.59 0.08 10.47
C ILE A 257 -22.67 0.87 9.72
N SER A 258 -22.24 1.70 8.79
CA SER A 258 -23.14 2.57 8.04
C SER A 258 -23.65 1.90 6.77
N VAL A 259 -22.75 1.34 5.97
CA VAL A 259 -23.08 0.66 4.72
C VAL A 259 -22.42 -0.71 4.72
N CYS A 260 -23.20 -1.75 4.42
CA CYS A 260 -22.69 -3.06 4.08
C CYS A 260 -23.21 -3.44 2.70
N CYS A 261 -22.31 -3.53 1.73
CA CYS A 261 -22.58 -4.02 0.39
C CYS A 261 -22.01 -5.43 0.26
N ASP A 262 -22.85 -6.46 0.28
CA ASP A 262 -22.45 -7.87 0.25
C ASP A 262 -23.01 -8.55 -1.00
N ASP A 263 -22.10 -9.16 -1.77
CA ASP A 263 -22.41 -9.90 -2.99
C ASP A 263 -23.40 -9.15 -3.92
N PRO A 264 -23.05 -7.93 -4.35
CA PRO A 264 -23.95 -7.12 -5.17
C PRO A 264 -24.22 -7.77 -6.53
N THR A 265 -23.28 -8.57 -7.05
CA THR A 265 -23.38 -9.28 -8.32
C THR A 265 -24.17 -10.59 -8.23
N GLY A 266 -24.35 -11.16 -7.03
CA GLY A 266 -25.01 -12.46 -6.84
C GLY A 266 -24.14 -13.65 -7.27
N THR A 267 -22.84 -13.43 -7.48
CA THR A 267 -21.90 -14.42 -8.03
C THR A 267 -20.88 -14.88 -7.01
N LEU A 268 -20.80 -14.20 -5.86
CA LEU A 268 -20.03 -14.68 -4.74
C LEU A 268 -20.79 -15.80 -4.02
N ARG A 269 -20.03 -16.61 -3.30
CA ARG A 269 -20.52 -17.68 -2.48
C ARG A 269 -21.54 -17.15 -1.47
N PRO A 270 -22.69 -17.81 -1.33
CA PRO A 270 -23.66 -17.50 -0.29
C PRO A 270 -23.02 -17.59 1.09
N GLY A 271 -23.17 -16.52 1.87
CA GLY A 271 -22.58 -16.38 3.19
C GLY A 271 -23.49 -15.61 4.14
N ARG A 272 -23.25 -15.73 5.44
CA ARG A 272 -23.84 -14.80 6.42
C ARG A 272 -22.73 -13.92 6.98
N LEU A 273 -22.76 -12.64 6.60
CA LEU A 273 -22.04 -11.61 7.34
C LEU A 273 -22.86 -11.24 8.57
N PHE A 274 -22.57 -11.86 9.71
CA PHE A 274 -23.29 -11.61 10.96
C PHE A 274 -23.16 -10.16 11.41
N ALA A 275 -22.01 -9.55 11.16
CA ALA A 275 -21.78 -8.15 11.47
C ALA A 275 -22.58 -7.20 10.56
N ALA A 276 -22.87 -7.60 9.31
CA ALA A 276 -23.66 -6.82 8.35
C ALA A 276 -25.10 -6.57 8.79
N ALA A 277 -25.68 -7.47 9.60
CA ALA A 277 -27.04 -7.32 10.12
C ALA A 277 -27.23 -6.08 11.01
N SER A 278 -26.13 -5.48 11.49
CA SER A 278 -26.15 -4.24 12.28
C SER A 278 -25.87 -2.98 11.44
N ALA A 279 -25.71 -3.10 10.12
CA ALA A 279 -25.47 -1.96 9.26
C ALA A 279 -26.75 -1.13 9.04
N HIS A 280 -26.59 0.19 8.92
CA HIS A 280 -27.71 1.09 8.67
C HIS A 280 -28.32 0.86 7.28
N PHE A 281 -27.46 0.67 6.27
CA PHE A 281 -27.83 0.22 4.93
C PHE A 281 -27.20 -1.15 4.67
N VAL A 282 -28.04 -2.11 4.31
CA VAL A 282 -27.60 -3.42 3.83
C VAL A 282 -28.01 -3.51 2.36
N LEU A 283 -27.02 -3.61 1.49
CA LEU A 283 -27.15 -3.60 0.03
C LEU A 283 -26.58 -4.92 -0.53
N GLY A 284 -27.22 -5.49 -1.56
CA GLY A 284 -26.73 -6.71 -2.20
C GLY A 284 -27.44 -7.00 -3.53
N SER A 285 -27.35 -8.23 -4.02
CA SER A 285 -28.05 -8.65 -5.23
C SER A 285 -29.56 -8.80 -5.03
N ALA A 286 -30.33 -8.67 -6.12
CA ALA A 286 -31.78 -8.80 -6.11
C ALA A 286 -32.25 -10.19 -5.63
N ASP A 287 -31.45 -11.23 -5.88
CA ASP A 287 -31.81 -12.64 -5.68
C ASP A 287 -31.74 -13.09 -4.21
N THR A 288 -31.06 -12.33 -3.35
CA THR A 288 -30.89 -12.68 -1.93
C THR A 288 -32.12 -12.36 -1.07
N GLY A 289 -33.10 -11.62 -1.61
CA GLY A 289 -34.41 -11.36 -1.00
C GLY A 289 -34.39 -10.66 0.36
N ARG A 290 -33.24 -10.15 0.82
CA ARG A 290 -33.01 -9.66 2.19
C ARG A 290 -32.46 -8.23 2.26
N VAL A 291 -32.31 -7.56 1.12
CA VAL A 291 -31.52 -6.31 1.01
C VAL A 291 -32.05 -5.42 -0.11
N GLU A 292 -31.79 -4.12 0.02
CA GLU A 292 -31.98 -3.19 -1.09
C GLU A 292 -30.93 -3.48 -2.18
N LEU A 293 -31.32 -3.34 -3.45
CA LEU A 293 -30.41 -3.61 -4.57
C LEU A 293 -29.20 -2.69 -4.46
N ALA A 294 -28.01 -3.26 -4.53
CA ALA A 294 -26.74 -2.52 -4.58
C ALA A 294 -26.52 -1.89 -5.96
N SER A 295 -27.46 -1.09 -6.46
CA SER A 295 -27.25 -0.25 -7.64
C SER A 295 -26.36 0.95 -7.28
N ARG A 296 -25.77 1.57 -8.30
CA ARG A 296 -24.94 2.75 -8.14
C ARG A 296 -25.67 3.87 -7.40
N ASP A 297 -26.92 4.13 -7.77
CA ASP A 297 -27.75 5.17 -7.14
C ASP A 297 -28.02 4.88 -5.66
N ASN A 298 -28.30 3.61 -5.31
CA ASN A 298 -28.56 3.23 -3.93
C ASN A 298 -27.31 3.30 -3.06
N VAL A 299 -26.16 2.85 -3.57
CA VAL A 299 -24.88 2.97 -2.87
C VAL A 299 -24.50 4.44 -2.68
N ALA A 300 -24.58 5.25 -3.74
CA ALA A 300 -24.28 6.69 -3.67
C ALA A 300 -25.20 7.42 -2.68
N ARG A 301 -26.50 7.11 -2.67
CA ARG A 301 -27.47 7.65 -1.71
C ARG A 301 -27.13 7.25 -0.27
N ALA A 302 -26.82 5.98 -0.03
CA ALA A 302 -26.46 5.49 1.31
C ALA A 302 -25.18 6.15 1.84
N LEU A 303 -24.17 6.28 0.99
CA LEU A 303 -22.89 6.94 1.31
C LEU A 303 -23.06 8.45 1.55
N SER A 304 -23.83 9.13 0.72
CA SER A 304 -24.16 10.55 0.90
C SER A 304 -24.89 10.78 2.22
N TRP A 305 -25.91 9.98 2.52
CA TRP A 305 -26.62 10.05 3.81
C TRP A 305 -25.66 9.81 4.98
N THR A 306 -24.79 8.82 4.87
CA THR A 306 -23.80 8.46 5.90
C THR A 306 -22.87 9.62 6.21
N ARG A 307 -22.34 10.30 5.19
CA ARG A 307 -21.43 11.44 5.39
C ARG A 307 -22.06 12.55 6.25
N HIS A 308 -23.36 12.78 6.12
CA HIS A 308 -24.05 13.83 6.87
C HIS A 308 -24.56 13.39 8.25
N ASN A 309 -24.93 12.11 8.41
CA ASN A 309 -25.61 11.63 9.62
C ASN A 309 -24.71 10.76 10.51
N LEU A 310 -23.75 10.04 9.92
CA LEU A 310 -22.82 9.13 10.59
C LEU A 310 -21.39 9.30 10.03
N PRO A 311 -20.76 10.49 10.11
CA PRO A 311 -19.47 10.73 9.49
C PRO A 311 -18.35 9.83 10.04
N GLN A 312 -18.43 9.45 11.32
CA GLN A 312 -17.56 8.46 11.95
C GLN A 312 -18.27 7.10 11.93
N SER A 313 -18.10 6.38 10.82
CA SER A 313 -18.67 5.04 10.62
C SER A 313 -17.74 4.16 9.79
N LEU A 314 -18.13 2.89 9.68
CA LEU A 314 -17.53 1.89 8.81
C LEU A 314 -18.44 1.65 7.58
N ALA A 315 -17.84 1.58 6.39
CA ALA A 315 -18.45 0.94 5.23
C ALA A 315 -17.70 -0.35 4.89
N PHE A 316 -18.44 -1.39 4.53
CA PHE A 316 -17.90 -2.68 4.13
C PHE A 316 -18.42 -3.04 2.74
N PHE A 317 -17.50 -3.46 1.86
CA PHE A 317 -17.79 -3.91 0.51
C PHE A 317 -17.19 -5.29 0.29
N ARG A 318 -18.03 -6.30 0.06
CA ARG A 318 -17.64 -7.62 -0.45
C ARG A 318 -18.17 -7.78 -1.86
N SER A 319 -17.27 -7.67 -2.84
CA SER A 319 -17.62 -7.70 -4.26
C SER A 319 -16.45 -8.18 -5.12
N HIS A 320 -16.70 -8.32 -6.42
CA HIS A 320 -15.63 -8.40 -7.41
C HIS A 320 -15.03 -7.01 -7.65
N SER A 321 -13.72 -6.99 -7.87
CA SER A 321 -13.03 -5.85 -8.42
C SER A 321 -12.42 -6.23 -9.76
N ASP A 322 -12.59 -5.35 -10.74
CA ASP A 322 -11.89 -5.44 -12.00
C ASP A 322 -10.80 -4.39 -12.04
N GLN A 323 -9.67 -4.77 -12.63
CA GLN A 323 -8.55 -3.89 -12.85
C GLN A 323 -8.50 -3.62 -14.35
N GLY A 324 -8.79 -2.39 -14.76
CA GLY A 324 -8.56 -1.94 -16.12
C GLY A 324 -7.06 -1.79 -16.42
N TYR A 325 -6.72 -1.48 -17.67
CA TYR A 325 -5.34 -1.11 -18.07
C TYR A 325 -4.85 0.21 -17.43
N ASP A 326 -5.70 0.92 -16.70
CA ASP A 326 -5.41 2.15 -15.99
C ASP A 326 -6.02 2.01 -14.59
N ALA A 327 -5.26 2.21 -13.51
CA ALA A 327 -5.79 2.06 -12.16
C ALA A 327 -6.83 3.13 -11.78
N ALA A 328 -6.91 4.25 -12.52
CA ALA A 328 -8.05 5.16 -12.41
C ALA A 328 -9.37 4.48 -12.87
N HIS A 329 -9.28 3.43 -13.67
CA HIS A 329 -10.38 2.58 -14.12
C HIS A 329 -10.48 1.26 -13.34
N SER A 330 -9.81 1.14 -12.18
CA SER A 330 -10.12 0.04 -11.25
C SER A 330 -11.55 0.19 -10.75
N THR A 331 -12.32 -0.89 -10.78
CA THR A 331 -13.75 -0.84 -10.47
C THR A 331 -14.11 -1.78 -9.35
N LEU A 332 -15.11 -1.39 -8.58
CA LEU A 332 -15.82 -2.23 -7.64
C LEU A 332 -17.19 -2.53 -8.25
N ARG A 333 -17.42 -3.79 -8.61
CA ARG A 333 -18.66 -4.20 -9.28
C ARG A 333 -19.84 -4.06 -8.32
N LEU A 334 -20.97 -3.61 -8.86
CA LEU A 334 -22.23 -3.47 -8.17
C LEU A 334 -23.28 -4.38 -8.85
N ALA A 335 -24.57 -4.18 -8.54
CA ALA A 335 -25.62 -5.00 -9.13
C ALA A 335 -25.84 -4.67 -10.61
N GLY A 336 -26.03 -5.71 -11.44
CA GLY A 336 -26.17 -5.55 -12.89
C GLY A 336 -24.84 -5.17 -13.54
N GLU A 337 -24.86 -4.11 -14.36
CA GLU A 337 -23.67 -3.55 -15.03
C GLU A 337 -23.14 -2.29 -14.30
N ASP A 338 -23.65 -2.00 -13.10
CA ASP A 338 -23.21 -0.84 -12.33
C ASP A 338 -21.83 -1.08 -11.69
N GLU A 339 -21.10 0.01 -11.49
CA GLU A 339 -19.79 -0.01 -10.83
C GLU A 339 -19.46 1.33 -10.15
N ILE A 340 -18.57 1.25 -9.15
CA ILE A 340 -17.84 2.41 -8.61
C ILE A 340 -16.43 2.36 -9.18
N VAL A 341 -16.02 3.45 -9.83
CA VAL A 341 -14.71 3.55 -10.48
C VAL A 341 -13.76 4.39 -9.62
N ALA A 342 -12.49 3.98 -9.53
CA ALA A 342 -11.49 4.68 -8.70
C ALA A 342 -11.37 6.18 -9.05
N GLY A 343 -11.37 6.54 -10.33
CA GLY A 343 -11.33 7.93 -10.78
C GLY A 343 -12.50 8.80 -10.25
N GLU A 344 -13.66 8.20 -10.01
CA GLU A 344 -14.82 8.90 -9.43
C GLU A 344 -14.62 9.19 -7.95
N LEU A 345 -13.94 8.30 -7.23
CA LEU A 345 -13.57 8.49 -5.83
C LEU A 345 -12.56 9.64 -5.65
N HIS A 346 -11.73 9.88 -6.66
CA HIS A 346 -10.83 11.04 -6.70
C HIS A 346 -11.54 12.34 -7.15
N GLY A 347 -12.69 12.22 -7.82
CA GLY A 347 -13.43 13.34 -8.38
C GLY A 347 -14.20 14.17 -7.34
N ARG A 348 -14.34 15.46 -7.63
CA ARG A 348 -15.07 16.44 -6.80
C ARG A 348 -16.00 17.31 -7.63
N TYR A 349 -17.16 17.65 -7.07
CA TYR A 349 -18.04 18.68 -7.61
C TYR A 349 -17.39 20.06 -7.49
N GLY A 350 -17.92 21.05 -8.22
CA GLY A 350 -17.43 22.43 -8.14
C GLY A 350 -17.54 23.05 -6.73
N THR A 351 -18.34 22.45 -5.84
CA THR A 351 -18.45 22.78 -4.42
C THR A 351 -17.31 22.22 -3.56
N GLY A 352 -16.40 21.42 -4.12
CA GLY A 352 -15.34 20.71 -3.42
C GLY A 352 -15.75 19.37 -2.80
N GLU A 353 -17.03 19.02 -2.88
CA GLU A 353 -17.55 17.76 -2.35
C GLU A 353 -17.15 16.56 -3.21
N PRO A 354 -16.77 15.41 -2.63
CA PRO A 354 -16.50 14.19 -3.40
C PRO A 354 -17.73 13.74 -4.19
N PHE A 355 -17.52 13.17 -5.39
CA PHE A 355 -18.61 12.57 -6.16
C PHE A 355 -19.25 11.38 -5.44
N VAL A 356 -18.41 10.53 -4.84
CA VAL A 356 -18.83 9.37 -4.05
C VAL A 356 -18.16 9.49 -2.68
N PRO A 357 -18.82 10.09 -1.68
CA PRO A 357 -18.20 10.32 -0.38
C PRO A 357 -17.99 9.01 0.38
N MET A 358 -16.84 8.87 1.05
CA MET A 358 -16.56 7.70 1.90
C MET A 358 -16.64 8.06 3.38
N PRO A 359 -17.12 7.13 4.24
CA PRO A 359 -17.04 7.30 5.68
C PRO A 359 -15.61 7.16 6.20
N THR A 360 -15.42 7.46 7.47
CA THR A 360 -14.12 7.42 8.17
C THR A 360 -13.34 6.11 7.97
N ARG A 361 -14.03 4.95 7.91
CA ARG A 361 -13.41 3.64 7.66
C ARG A 361 -14.07 2.90 6.51
N VAL A 362 -13.25 2.25 5.69
CA VAL A 362 -13.71 1.40 4.59
C VAL A 362 -12.98 0.06 4.62
N VAL A 363 -13.71 -1.03 4.38
CA VAL A 363 -13.14 -2.34 4.07
C VAL A 363 -13.53 -2.71 2.65
N LEU A 364 -12.53 -2.98 1.82
CA LEU A 364 -12.66 -3.49 0.47
C LEU A 364 -12.24 -4.97 0.48
N SER A 365 -13.21 -5.86 0.68
CA SER A 365 -13.04 -7.30 0.51
C SER A 365 -13.33 -7.68 -0.94
N SER A 366 -12.35 -7.40 -1.80
CA SER A 366 -12.40 -7.71 -3.22
C SER A 366 -10.99 -7.99 -3.74
N CYS A 367 -10.85 -8.66 -4.89
CA CYS A 367 -9.54 -9.04 -5.45
C CYS A 367 -8.68 -7.83 -5.81
N SER A 368 -7.43 -7.80 -5.35
CA SER A 368 -6.43 -6.76 -5.68
C SER A 368 -6.95 -5.33 -5.50
N SER A 369 -7.81 -5.12 -4.51
CA SER A 369 -8.58 -3.87 -4.32
C SER A 369 -7.73 -2.65 -3.98
N SER A 370 -6.48 -2.83 -3.56
CA SER A 370 -5.58 -1.70 -3.35
C SER A 370 -4.86 -1.21 -4.61
N SER A 371 -4.62 -2.10 -5.58
CA SER A 371 -4.14 -1.83 -6.96
C SER A 371 -3.49 -3.08 -7.56
N MET A 372 -3.45 -3.16 -8.88
CA MET A 372 -2.59 -4.10 -9.62
C MET A 372 -1.23 -3.48 -9.95
N SER A 373 -0.18 -4.29 -9.98
CA SER A 373 1.16 -3.92 -10.42
C SER A 373 1.15 -3.34 -11.85
N GLY A 374 2.01 -2.34 -12.10
CA GLY A 374 2.23 -1.75 -13.42
C GLY A 374 1.33 -0.59 -13.84
N HIS A 375 0.27 -0.24 -13.08
CA HIS A 375 -0.79 0.63 -13.61
C HIS A 375 -1.16 1.85 -12.74
N GLY A 376 -0.24 2.37 -11.93
CA GLY A 376 -0.44 3.61 -11.12
C GLY A 376 -0.72 3.38 -9.63
N GLY A 377 -0.98 2.14 -9.23
CA GLY A 377 -0.63 1.63 -7.90
C GLY A 377 -1.47 2.12 -6.73
N ALA A 378 -0.94 1.87 -5.52
CA ALA A 378 -1.51 2.25 -4.23
C ALA A 378 -1.81 3.75 -4.08
N SER A 379 -1.39 4.59 -5.04
CA SER A 379 -1.66 6.04 -5.08
C SER A 379 -2.95 6.43 -5.82
N ILE A 380 -3.47 5.62 -6.75
CA ILE A 380 -4.67 5.98 -7.56
C ILE A 380 -5.74 4.88 -7.64
N GLY A 381 -5.48 3.67 -7.11
CA GLY A 381 -6.47 2.59 -7.07
C GLY A 381 -7.62 2.85 -6.08
N LEU A 382 -8.55 1.90 -5.97
CA LEU A 382 -9.77 2.05 -5.14
C LEU A 382 -9.46 2.45 -3.68
N ALA A 383 -8.42 1.90 -3.06
CA ALA A 383 -8.04 2.27 -1.69
C ALA A 383 -7.64 3.75 -1.55
N ALA A 384 -6.82 4.26 -2.48
CA ALA A 384 -6.45 5.66 -2.54
C ALA A 384 -7.63 6.56 -2.89
N GLY A 385 -8.49 6.09 -3.79
CA GLY A 385 -9.76 6.72 -4.13
C GLY A 385 -10.63 6.88 -2.89
N CYS A 386 -10.81 5.83 -2.09
CA CYS A 386 -11.58 5.90 -0.85
C CYS A 386 -11.02 6.95 0.12
N ILE A 387 -9.69 7.04 0.23
CA ILE A 387 -9.02 8.10 0.99
C ILE A 387 -9.33 9.48 0.39
N ALA A 388 -9.21 9.65 -0.93
CA ALA A 388 -9.55 10.89 -1.64
C ALA A 388 -11.04 11.28 -1.47
N ALA A 389 -11.91 10.30 -1.31
CA ALA A 389 -13.33 10.45 -1.05
C ALA A 389 -13.68 10.78 0.41
N GLY A 390 -12.72 10.74 1.34
CA GLY A 390 -12.90 11.17 2.73
C GLY A 390 -12.62 10.10 3.79
N ALA A 391 -12.30 8.87 3.40
CA ALA A 391 -11.87 7.86 4.36
C ALA A 391 -10.54 8.24 4.98
N SER A 392 -10.38 7.99 6.29
CA SER A 392 -9.08 8.08 6.94
C SER A 392 -8.40 6.72 7.04
N GLY A 393 -9.13 5.61 7.01
CA GLY A 393 -8.54 4.28 7.01
C GLY A 393 -9.25 3.35 6.04
N VAL A 394 -8.50 2.63 5.23
CA VAL A 394 -9.01 1.66 4.28
C VAL A 394 -8.26 0.34 4.47
N VAL A 395 -8.99 -0.74 4.69
CA VAL A 395 -8.42 -2.09 4.62
C VAL A 395 -8.75 -2.67 3.25
N ALA A 396 -7.71 -3.04 2.50
CA ALA A 396 -7.80 -3.52 1.13
C ALA A 396 -6.75 -4.61 0.88
N THR A 397 -6.87 -5.34 -0.22
CA THR A 397 -6.02 -6.47 -0.59
C THR A 397 -5.07 -6.09 -1.72
N GLY A 398 -3.79 -6.48 -1.60
CA GLY A 398 -2.77 -6.25 -2.64
C GLY A 398 -2.74 -7.29 -3.75
N ILE A 399 -3.35 -8.45 -3.51
CA ILE A 399 -3.44 -9.56 -4.46
C ILE A 399 -4.87 -10.12 -4.50
N ASP A 400 -5.13 -11.00 -5.46
CA ASP A 400 -6.40 -11.69 -5.57
C ASP A 400 -6.66 -12.57 -4.34
N VAL A 401 -7.89 -12.51 -3.84
CA VAL A 401 -8.36 -13.33 -2.72
C VAL A 401 -9.40 -14.32 -3.21
N ALA A 402 -9.32 -15.56 -2.74
CA ALA A 402 -10.28 -16.59 -3.10
C ALA A 402 -11.59 -16.40 -2.31
N ASP A 403 -12.72 -16.62 -2.98
CA ASP A 403 -14.04 -16.59 -2.35
C ASP A 403 -14.35 -17.95 -1.69
N VAL A 404 -13.74 -18.14 -0.52
CA VAL A 404 -13.74 -19.38 0.25
C VAL A 404 -14.30 -19.14 1.66
N PRO A 405 -14.72 -20.20 2.40
CA PRO A 405 -15.30 -20.04 3.73
C PRO A 405 -14.39 -19.28 4.71
N PHE A 406 -13.07 -19.48 4.62
CA PHE A 406 -12.09 -18.72 5.40
C PHE A 406 -12.21 -17.20 5.17
N THR A 407 -12.24 -16.75 3.91
CA THR A 407 -12.32 -15.31 3.58
C THR A 407 -13.60 -14.67 4.14
N LEU A 408 -14.73 -15.39 4.06
CA LEU A 408 -15.99 -14.91 4.62
C LEU A 408 -15.95 -14.80 6.16
N ASP A 409 -15.31 -15.75 6.84
CA ASP A 409 -15.12 -15.65 8.30
C ASP A 409 -14.17 -14.51 8.66
N LEU A 410 -13.09 -14.36 7.89
CA LEU A 410 -12.16 -13.25 8.03
C LEU A 410 -12.84 -11.89 7.82
N ASP A 411 -13.75 -11.76 6.86
CA ASP A 411 -14.54 -10.55 6.65
C ASP A 411 -15.38 -10.19 7.89
N ASN A 412 -16.04 -11.18 8.49
CA ASN A 412 -16.78 -10.97 9.75
C ASN A 412 -15.86 -10.50 10.87
N GLN A 413 -14.66 -11.08 10.96
CA GLN A 413 -13.67 -10.68 11.94
C GLN A 413 -13.18 -9.26 11.65
N LEU A 414 -12.82 -8.91 10.42
CA LEU A 414 -12.38 -7.57 10.01
C LEU A 414 -13.43 -6.51 10.36
N ILE A 415 -14.70 -6.75 10.04
CA ILE A 415 -15.80 -5.84 10.40
C ILE A 415 -15.89 -5.69 11.92
N SER A 416 -15.84 -6.80 12.66
CA SER A 416 -15.92 -6.79 14.12
C SER A 416 -14.74 -6.06 14.77
N TYR A 417 -13.51 -6.30 14.31
CA TYR A 417 -12.31 -5.66 14.82
C TYR A 417 -12.32 -4.16 14.53
N LEU A 418 -12.52 -3.76 13.27
CA LEU A 418 -12.53 -2.35 12.88
C LEU A 418 -13.69 -1.55 13.46
N ARG A 419 -14.71 -2.22 13.99
CA ARG A 419 -15.79 -1.59 14.75
C ARG A 419 -15.34 -1.16 16.14
N HIS A 420 -14.35 -1.79 16.78
CA HIS A 420 -14.12 -1.68 18.23
C HIS A 420 -12.75 -1.07 18.63
N GLY A 421 -12.16 -0.16 17.85
CA GLY A 421 -10.82 0.37 18.16
C GLY A 421 -10.53 1.81 17.74
N ALA A 422 -9.61 2.45 18.46
CA ALA A 422 -8.94 3.67 17.99
C ALA A 422 -7.72 3.33 17.10
N GLU A 423 -6.91 2.36 17.52
CA GLU A 423 -5.65 1.94 16.87
C GLU A 423 -5.84 0.77 15.87
N HIS A 424 -6.43 1.04 14.71
CA HIS A 424 -6.84 0.01 13.75
C HIS A 424 -5.67 -0.79 13.15
N ASP A 425 -4.52 -0.16 12.94
CA ASP A 425 -3.30 -0.83 12.49
C ASP A 425 -2.81 -1.88 13.49
N ARG A 426 -2.95 -1.58 14.79
CA ARG A 426 -2.64 -2.52 15.87
C ARG A 426 -3.63 -3.68 15.89
N GLN A 427 -4.92 -3.42 15.71
CA GLN A 427 -5.94 -4.48 15.67
C GLN A 427 -5.79 -5.37 14.44
N LEU A 428 -5.52 -4.79 13.27
CA LEU A 428 -5.22 -5.56 12.07
C LEU A 428 -3.97 -6.42 12.27
N ARG A 429 -2.94 -5.88 12.93
CA ARG A 429 -1.75 -6.66 13.33
C ARG A 429 -2.11 -7.82 14.27
N GLU A 430 -2.92 -7.60 15.29
CA GLU A 430 -3.33 -8.65 16.23
C GLU A 430 -4.09 -9.78 15.51
N LEU A 431 -5.03 -9.41 14.63
CA LEU A 431 -5.72 -10.34 13.75
C LEU A 431 -4.73 -11.12 12.88
N HIS A 432 -3.82 -10.42 12.21
CA HIS A 432 -2.77 -11.02 11.40
C HIS A 432 -1.88 -11.98 12.19
N ILE A 433 -1.44 -11.63 13.41
CA ILE A 433 -0.61 -12.52 14.22
C ILE A 433 -1.35 -13.81 14.58
N ARG A 434 -2.62 -13.70 14.96
CA ARG A 434 -3.44 -14.89 15.24
C ARG A 434 -3.56 -15.78 14.00
N LEU A 435 -3.90 -15.20 12.86
CA LEU A 435 -4.04 -15.94 11.60
C LEU A 435 -2.71 -16.53 11.13
N LEU A 436 -1.59 -15.85 11.34
CA LEU A 436 -0.25 -16.36 11.08
C LEU A 436 0.07 -17.58 11.95
N HIS A 437 -0.32 -17.54 13.23
CA HIS A 437 -0.18 -18.68 14.13
C HIS A 437 -1.03 -19.87 13.67
N GLU A 438 -2.28 -19.62 13.29
CA GLU A 438 -3.17 -20.64 12.72
C GLU A 438 -2.62 -21.20 11.41
N TRP A 439 -2.07 -20.36 10.52
CA TRP A 439 -1.47 -20.80 9.25
C TRP A 439 -0.20 -21.64 9.46
N ARG A 440 0.61 -21.32 10.47
CA ARG A 440 1.80 -22.12 10.86
C ARG A 440 1.44 -23.47 11.50
N THR A 441 0.29 -23.56 12.17
CA THR A 441 -0.11 -24.76 12.93
C THR A 441 -1.14 -25.63 12.20
N GLY A 442 -1.88 -25.04 11.26
CA GLY A 442 -2.85 -25.69 10.38
C GLY A 442 -2.14 -26.54 9.34
N GLY A 443 -1.83 -27.79 9.70
CA GLY A 443 -1.35 -28.78 8.75
C GLY A 443 -2.43 -29.10 7.71
N ARG A 444 -2.17 -28.72 6.45
CA ARG A 444 -2.98 -28.99 5.24
C ARG A 444 -4.16 -29.95 5.43
N THR A 445 -5.35 -29.49 5.09
CA THR A 445 -6.33 -30.34 4.40
C THR A 445 -6.70 -29.79 3.03
N ARG A 446 -5.80 -30.04 2.07
CA ARG A 446 -6.06 -29.89 0.64
C ARG A 446 -7.15 -30.88 0.22
N ARG A 447 -8.40 -30.43 0.11
CA ARG A 447 -9.39 -30.96 -0.83
C ARG A 447 -10.23 -29.80 -1.34
N TRP A 448 -9.93 -29.38 -2.57
CA TRP A 448 -10.65 -28.39 -3.38
C TRP A 448 -10.50 -26.92 -2.94
N PRO A 449 -10.21 -25.99 -3.89
CA PRO A 449 -10.17 -24.55 -3.61
C PRO A 449 -11.46 -24.06 -2.94
N ASP A 450 -12.59 -24.70 -3.22
CA ASP A 450 -13.89 -24.28 -2.74
C ASP A 450 -14.17 -24.64 -1.26
N GLU A 451 -13.32 -25.42 -0.59
CA GLU A 451 -13.59 -25.87 0.80
C GLU A 451 -12.60 -25.30 1.81
N ILE A 452 -11.78 -24.32 1.41
CA ILE A 452 -10.70 -23.86 2.29
C ILE A 452 -11.27 -23.09 3.49
N THR A 453 -11.16 -23.74 4.64
CA THR A 453 -11.54 -23.23 5.97
C THR A 453 -10.34 -22.86 6.83
N GLU A 454 -9.14 -23.27 6.41
CA GLU A 454 -7.87 -23.03 7.11
C GLU A 454 -7.32 -21.63 6.79
N SER A 455 -6.55 -21.08 7.74
CA SER A 455 -5.98 -19.74 7.63
C SER A 455 -4.94 -19.64 6.52
N HIS A 456 -5.03 -18.56 5.75
CA HIS A 456 -4.26 -18.31 4.54
C HIS A 456 -3.34 -17.10 4.68
N PRO A 457 -2.37 -16.93 3.75
CA PRO A 457 -1.42 -15.81 3.76
C PRO A 457 -2.14 -14.46 3.86
N LEU A 458 -1.58 -13.60 4.70
CA LEU A 458 -2.16 -12.34 5.12
C LEU A 458 -1.84 -11.26 4.09
N VAL A 459 -2.83 -10.88 3.30
CA VAL A 459 -2.65 -9.98 2.15
C VAL A 459 -3.43 -8.67 2.28
N TRP A 460 -4.13 -8.50 3.40
CA TRP A 460 -4.80 -7.25 3.74
C TRP A 460 -3.77 -6.24 4.22
N SER A 461 -3.88 -5.02 3.70
CA SER A 461 -3.05 -3.90 4.08
C SER A 461 -3.93 -2.75 4.56
N TYR A 462 -3.44 -2.04 5.58
CA TYR A 462 -4.10 -0.85 6.10
C TYR A 462 -3.55 0.39 5.41
N TYR A 463 -4.37 0.99 4.55
CA TYR A 463 -4.10 2.25 3.87
C TYR A 463 -4.63 3.41 4.71
N TRP A 464 -3.85 4.47 4.82
CA TRP A 464 -4.16 5.59 5.71
C TRP A 464 -3.93 6.95 5.05
N ALA A 465 -4.82 7.89 5.37
CA ALA A 465 -4.76 9.29 4.96
C ALA A 465 -4.07 10.13 6.03
N PHE A 466 -2.99 10.83 5.67
CA PHE A 466 -2.26 11.69 6.58
C PHE A 466 -3.08 12.93 6.97
#